data_AF-A0AAW1YJ49-F1
#
_entry.id   AF-A0AAW1YJ49-F1
#
_cell.length_a   1.000
_cell.length_b   1.000
_cell.length_c   1.000
_cell.angle_alpha   90.00
_cell.angle_beta   90.00
_cell.angle_gamma   90.00
#
_symmetry.space_group_name_H-M   'P 1'
#
loop_
_entity.id
_entity.type
_entity.pdbx_description
1 polymer ?
#
loop_
_entity_poly.entity_id
_entity_poly.type
_entity_poly.pdbx_seq_one_letter_code
_entity_poly.pdbx_strand_id
1 'polypeptide(L)'
;MEEPPTVDDDVSIGTSILMQFSDFRREAHHQLRAVIVGISHGIIEQNLSPTPAAYLAATCSSLRLLDVEKPTVIEALLKILSLVIPKVSAAKLMDEIELVSQSLVHVLGWPDSLTESSALSAIKCVSLLLITIGNRIDDWSDSSAATFSGLYGCLMAFVTHYPFQVRLQLWSCLCDVLRSFQGTMLIEPVSEAITALFKKWFPCGEPIAVGSQGRIVAYPGMFVLDTLVECLFLMPTKYKLAILNDFKILLELRFSVTTIRITNCLHKLCVNNPSPDVPPQLLLDLLCSLSYSVYKNESQEHDPIFTARLLKIGVAKVYSSNRQICVMKLPIVFNAFKGIMGQTNDSGEPVEEHHYTAVHSFKRLIHACIDESLIKEGVDQILIDANANIDASKSHISTIYNRTSLCYY
;
A
#
# COMPACT_ATOMS: atom_id res chain seq x y z
N MET A 1 2.10 51.62 16.85
CA MET A 1 1.54 50.45 16.17
C MET A 1 2.24 49.27 16.82
N GLU A 2 1.56 48.68 17.79
CA GLU A 2 2.08 47.63 18.65
C GLU A 2 2.44 46.39 17.83
N GLU A 3 3.64 45.86 18.07
CA GLU A 3 4.00 44.50 17.69
C GLU A 3 3.01 43.51 18.34
N PRO A 4 2.63 42.44 17.63
CA PRO A 4 1.79 41.41 18.22
C PRO A 4 2.58 40.68 19.31
N PRO A 5 1.93 40.30 20.43
CA PRO A 5 2.61 39.61 21.52
C PRO A 5 3.06 38.22 21.06
N THR A 6 4.36 37.97 21.20
CA THR A 6 4.96 36.64 21.15
C THR A 6 4.27 35.75 22.18
N VAL A 7 3.63 34.69 21.71
CA VAL A 7 2.99 33.67 22.54
C VAL A 7 4.09 32.91 23.29
N ASP A 8 4.18 33.20 24.58
CA ASP A 8 4.77 32.45 25.70
C ASP A 8 5.47 31.11 25.34
N ASP A 9 6.80 31.19 25.14
CA ASP A 9 7.72 30.06 24.89
C ASP A 9 8.23 29.38 26.19
N ASP A 10 7.72 29.76 27.37
CA ASP A 10 8.32 29.41 28.68
C ASP A 10 7.73 28.16 29.37
N VAL A 11 6.81 27.42 28.75
CA VAL A 11 6.31 26.17 29.34
C VAL A 11 7.27 25.03 29.06
N SER A 12 8.01 24.59 30.08
CA SER A 12 8.91 23.43 29.98
C SER A 12 8.21 22.23 29.34
N ILE A 13 8.91 21.49 28.48
CA ILE A 13 8.32 20.37 27.72
C ILE A 13 7.73 19.30 28.66
N GLY A 14 8.38 19.08 29.81
CA GLY A 14 7.83 18.23 30.87
C GLY A 14 6.47 18.71 31.35
N THR A 15 6.30 20.01 31.62
CA THR A 15 5.02 20.60 32.01
C THR A 15 3.97 20.46 30.91
N SER A 16 4.34 20.68 29.65
CA SER A 16 3.44 20.52 28.49
C SER A 16 2.93 19.07 28.38
N ILE A 17 3.82 18.08 28.52
CA ILE A 17 3.43 16.66 28.52
C ILE A 17 2.55 16.34 29.73
N LEU A 18 2.91 16.78 30.93
CA LEU A 18 2.12 16.57 32.16
C LEU A 18 0.68 17.11 32.03
N MET A 19 0.51 18.28 31.41
CA MET A 19 -0.81 18.89 31.18
C MET A 19 -1.67 18.08 30.21
N GLN A 20 -1.06 17.50 29.17
CA GLN A 20 -1.76 16.64 28.20
C GLN A 20 -2.25 15.32 28.80
N PHE A 21 -1.58 14.81 29.83
CA PHE A 21 -1.87 13.51 30.45
C PHE A 21 -2.43 13.64 31.88
N SER A 22 -3.37 14.56 32.09
CA SER A 22 -3.93 14.88 33.41
C SER A 22 -5.01 13.91 33.93
N ASP A 23 -5.54 13.00 33.10
CA ASP A 23 -6.57 12.04 33.52
C ASP A 23 -6.01 10.95 34.46
N PHE A 24 -6.24 11.12 35.76
CA PHE A 24 -5.82 10.21 36.84
C PHE A 24 -6.60 8.88 36.89
N ARG A 25 -7.55 8.63 35.99
CA ARG A 25 -8.27 7.34 35.97
C ARG A 25 -7.57 6.30 35.09
N ARG A 26 -6.54 6.70 34.35
CA ARG A 26 -5.81 5.85 33.41
C ARG A 26 -4.44 5.52 33.98
N GLU A 27 -4.20 4.24 34.26
CA GLU A 27 -2.92 3.74 34.79
C GLU A 27 -1.73 4.12 33.89
N ALA A 28 -1.91 4.07 32.57
CA ALA A 28 -0.89 4.51 31.60
C ALA A 28 -0.51 5.99 31.74
N HIS A 29 -1.46 6.86 32.12
CA HIS A 29 -1.17 8.28 32.37
C HIS A 29 -0.40 8.45 33.68
N HIS A 30 -0.73 7.70 34.72
CA HIS A 30 0.02 7.74 35.98
C HIS A 30 1.48 7.32 35.78
N GLN A 31 1.72 6.22 35.08
CA GLN A 31 3.08 5.75 34.83
C GLN A 31 3.86 6.74 33.97
N LEU A 32 3.25 7.29 32.92
CA LEU A 32 3.87 8.33 32.09
C LEU A 32 4.26 9.56 32.91
N ARG A 33 3.39 9.98 33.84
CA ARG A 33 3.66 11.10 34.75
C ARG A 33 4.77 10.78 35.75
N ALA A 34 4.81 9.58 36.29
CA ALA A 34 5.89 9.16 37.18
C ALA A 34 7.25 9.21 36.45
N VAL A 35 7.29 8.70 35.22
CA VAL A 35 8.50 8.69 34.39
C VAL A 35 8.93 10.11 33.98
N ILE A 36 8.01 10.97 33.52
CA ILE A 36 8.38 12.34 33.13
C ILE A 36 8.85 13.17 34.34
N VAL A 37 8.27 12.96 35.54
CA VAL A 37 8.74 13.61 36.77
C VAL A 37 10.14 13.12 37.14
N GLY A 38 10.40 11.80 37.07
CA GLY A 38 11.72 11.24 37.31
C GLY A 38 12.79 11.76 36.35
N ILE A 39 12.48 11.83 35.04
CA ILE A 39 13.38 12.42 34.05
C ILE A 39 13.62 13.90 34.32
N SER A 40 12.57 14.66 34.65
CA SER A 40 12.69 16.09 34.94
C SER A 40 13.58 16.32 36.16
N HIS A 41 13.42 15.51 37.22
CA HIS A 41 14.28 15.56 38.40
C HIS A 41 15.73 15.27 38.06
N GLY A 42 16.01 14.21 37.30
CA GLY A 42 17.37 13.86 36.90
C GLY A 42 18.06 14.94 36.05
N ILE A 43 17.31 15.63 35.20
CA ILE A 43 17.82 16.78 34.42
C ILE A 43 18.20 17.94 35.36
N ILE A 44 17.34 18.25 36.34
CA ILE A 44 17.58 19.32 37.32
C ILE A 44 18.77 18.97 38.22
N GLU A 45 18.88 17.74 38.71
CA GLU A 45 20.02 17.28 39.54
C GLU A 45 21.35 17.40 38.82
N GLN A 46 21.36 17.22 37.50
CA GLN A 46 22.56 17.37 36.66
C GLN A 46 22.84 18.84 36.27
N ASN A 47 22.07 19.80 36.79
CA ASN A 47 22.13 21.23 36.44
C ASN A 47 21.96 21.51 34.94
N LEU A 48 21.16 20.69 34.24
CA LEU A 48 20.87 20.86 32.82
C LEU A 48 19.57 21.64 32.62
N SER A 49 19.48 22.42 31.54
CA SER A 49 18.24 23.09 31.16
C SER A 49 17.22 22.07 30.60
N PRO A 50 15.92 22.16 30.96
CA PRO A 50 14.86 21.22 30.56
C PRO A 50 14.41 21.41 29.10
N THR A 51 15.36 21.23 28.18
CA THR A 51 15.19 21.35 26.73
C THR A 51 14.71 20.04 26.10
N PRO A 52 14.11 20.04 24.89
CA PRO A 52 13.72 18.80 24.23
C PRO A 52 14.90 17.84 24.05
N ALA A 53 16.10 18.36 23.76
CA ALA A 53 17.31 17.54 23.63
C ALA A 53 17.72 16.89 24.97
N ALA A 54 17.58 17.58 26.10
CA ALA A 54 17.84 17.01 27.43
C ALA A 54 16.85 15.88 27.76
N TYR A 55 15.56 16.07 27.47
CA TYR A 55 14.56 15.01 27.63
C TYR A 55 14.84 13.82 26.70
N LEU A 56 15.26 14.05 25.46
CA LEU A 56 15.63 12.99 24.52
C LEU A 56 16.77 12.12 25.10
N ALA A 57 17.89 12.76 25.46
CA ALA A 57 19.07 12.06 25.98
C ALA A 57 18.78 11.29 27.28
N ALA A 58 18.05 11.91 28.21
CA ALA A 58 17.66 11.27 29.47
C ALA A 58 16.71 10.08 29.26
N THR A 59 15.75 10.20 28.33
CA THR A 59 14.82 9.13 27.99
C THR A 59 15.54 7.94 27.36
N CYS A 60 16.46 8.19 26.42
CA CYS A 60 17.27 7.14 25.78
C CYS A 60 18.22 6.45 26.77
N SER A 61 18.87 7.21 27.65
CA SER A 61 19.68 6.64 28.74
C SER A 61 18.85 5.73 29.65
N SER A 62 17.62 6.15 29.97
CA SER A 62 16.69 5.32 30.77
C SER A 62 16.31 4.03 30.04
N LEU A 63 16.03 4.10 28.74
CA LEU A 63 15.71 2.92 27.92
C LEU A 63 16.86 1.90 27.85
N ARG A 64 18.11 2.37 27.78
CA ARG A 64 19.30 1.48 27.75
C ARG A 64 19.56 0.76 29.07
N LEU A 65 19.13 1.35 30.19
CA LEU A 65 19.31 0.78 31.53
C LEU A 65 18.14 -0.12 31.95
N LEU A 66 17.10 -0.22 31.12
CA LEU A 66 15.95 -1.05 31.44
C LEU A 66 16.24 -2.53 31.26
N ASP A 67 15.55 -3.32 32.08
CA ASP A 67 15.44 -4.77 31.94
C ASP A 67 14.05 -5.13 31.39
N VAL A 68 13.92 -6.29 30.76
CA VAL A 68 12.76 -6.70 29.93
C VAL A 68 11.42 -6.68 30.70
N GLU A 69 11.44 -6.71 32.03
CA GLU A 69 10.30 -6.98 32.90
C GLU A 69 9.33 -5.81 33.15
N LYS A 70 9.53 -4.63 32.52
CA LYS A 70 8.73 -3.42 32.81
C LYS A 70 8.03 -2.80 31.59
N PRO A 71 7.01 -3.47 31.01
CA PRO A 71 6.33 -3.03 29.78
C PRO A 71 5.66 -1.65 29.90
N THR A 72 5.10 -1.32 31.07
CA THR A 72 4.45 -0.02 31.30
C THR A 72 5.46 1.15 31.34
N VAL A 73 6.70 0.89 31.77
CA VAL A 73 7.78 1.90 31.77
C VAL A 73 8.30 2.08 30.34
N ILE A 74 8.47 1.00 29.59
CA ILE A 74 8.84 1.03 28.18
C ILE A 74 7.82 1.84 27.37
N GLU A 75 6.52 1.59 27.59
CA GLU A 75 5.44 2.35 26.96
C GLU A 75 5.53 3.84 27.26
N ALA A 76 5.73 4.22 28.52
CA ALA A 76 5.87 5.61 28.93
C ALA A 76 7.09 6.28 28.25
N LEU A 77 8.25 5.63 28.25
CA LEU A 77 9.47 6.16 27.65
C LEU A 77 9.35 6.31 26.13
N LEU A 78 8.81 5.30 25.43
CA LEU A 78 8.55 5.38 23.98
C LEU A 78 7.52 6.48 23.66
N LYS A 79 6.52 6.66 24.53
CA LYS A 79 5.55 7.74 24.38
C LYS A 79 6.22 9.11 24.52
N ILE A 80 7.10 9.29 25.51
CA ILE A 80 7.89 10.51 25.68
C ILE A 80 8.75 10.76 24.44
N LEU A 81 9.47 9.74 23.94
CA LEU A 81 10.25 9.87 22.70
C LEU A 81 9.38 10.34 21.52
N SER A 82 8.19 9.76 21.34
CA SER A 82 7.29 10.15 20.25
C SER A 82 6.82 11.62 20.31
N LEU A 83 6.84 12.23 21.51
CA LEU A 83 6.46 13.62 21.73
C LEU A 83 7.66 14.57 21.69
N VAL A 84 8.85 14.08 22.05
CA VAL A 84 10.08 14.88 22.16
C VAL A 84 10.82 14.93 20.83
N ILE A 85 10.96 13.80 20.09
CA ILE A 85 11.70 13.76 18.83
C ILE A 85 11.21 14.83 17.83
N PRO A 86 9.89 15.04 17.62
CA PRO A 86 9.41 16.10 16.72
C PRO A 86 9.77 17.53 17.15
N LYS A 87 10.13 17.74 18.43
CA LYS A 87 10.49 19.05 19.00
C LYS A 87 12.00 19.30 19.04
N VAL A 88 12.83 18.30 18.71
CA VAL A 88 14.29 18.44 18.63
C VAL A 88 14.66 18.89 17.22
N SER A 89 15.60 19.84 17.11
CA SER A 89 16.08 20.27 15.78
C SER A 89 16.78 19.11 15.07
N ALA A 90 16.62 19.02 13.74
CA ALA A 90 17.21 17.94 12.96
C ALA A 90 18.74 17.84 13.12
N ALA A 91 19.44 18.97 13.28
CA ALA A 91 20.88 18.98 13.53
C ALA A 91 21.23 18.30 14.85
N LYS A 92 20.56 18.69 15.95
CA LYS A 92 20.82 18.10 17.26
C LYS A 92 20.39 16.63 17.34
N LEU A 93 19.36 16.24 16.59
CA LEU A 93 18.94 14.85 16.49
C LEU A 93 19.97 13.99 15.75
N MET A 94 20.64 14.53 14.75
CA MET A 94 21.74 13.86 14.05
C MET A 94 22.95 13.66 14.96
N ASP A 95 23.28 14.63 15.82
CA ASP A 95 24.38 14.48 16.79
C ASP A 95 24.16 13.30 17.76
N GLU A 96 22.89 13.03 18.11
CA GLU A 96 22.50 11.98 19.07
C GLU A 96 21.95 10.71 18.38
N ILE A 97 22.04 10.61 17.05
CA ILE A 97 21.28 9.62 16.28
C ILE A 97 21.65 8.18 16.64
N GLU A 98 22.92 7.93 16.92
CA GLU A 98 23.42 6.62 17.31
C GLU A 98 22.85 6.20 18.66
N LEU A 99 22.83 7.12 19.63
CA LEU A 99 22.27 6.87 20.96
C LEU A 99 20.76 6.60 20.89
N VAL A 100 20.02 7.40 20.12
CA VAL A 100 18.56 7.22 19.97
C VAL A 100 18.24 5.92 19.24
N SER A 101 18.92 5.66 18.13
CA SER A 101 18.67 4.47 17.29
C SER A 101 19.02 3.18 18.01
N GLN A 102 20.16 3.10 18.69
CA GLN A 102 20.52 1.91 19.46
C GLN A 102 19.53 1.66 20.60
N SER A 103 19.07 2.72 21.27
CA SER A 103 18.04 2.58 22.32
C SER A 103 16.73 2.03 21.76
N LEU A 104 16.29 2.50 20.60
CA LEU A 104 15.08 2.01 19.94
C LEU A 104 15.25 0.58 19.43
N VAL A 105 16.33 0.27 18.72
CA VAL A 105 16.59 -1.10 18.20
C VAL A 105 16.68 -2.10 19.35
N HIS A 106 17.31 -1.73 20.46
CA HIS A 106 17.40 -2.56 21.65
C HIS A 106 16.01 -2.94 22.22
N VAL A 107 15.17 -1.93 22.44
CA VAL A 107 13.81 -2.12 23.00
C VAL A 107 12.89 -2.83 22.00
N LEU A 108 13.01 -2.50 20.71
CA LEU A 108 12.22 -3.13 19.65
C LEU A 108 12.62 -4.60 19.39
N GLY A 109 13.80 -5.01 19.86
CA GLY A 109 14.24 -6.39 19.86
C GLY A 109 13.53 -7.28 20.88
N TRP A 110 12.66 -6.72 21.74
CA TRP A 110 11.91 -7.44 22.77
C TRP A 110 10.42 -7.54 22.42
N PRO A 111 10.02 -8.41 21.48
CA PRO A 111 8.64 -8.47 20.98
C PRO A 111 7.60 -8.73 22.07
N ASP A 112 7.93 -9.53 23.08
CA ASP A 112 6.99 -9.89 24.16
C ASP A 112 6.75 -8.77 25.19
N SER A 113 7.56 -7.72 25.17
CA SER A 113 7.48 -6.59 26.11
C SER A 113 6.70 -5.38 25.57
N LEU A 114 6.33 -5.41 24.29
CA LEU A 114 5.71 -4.26 23.61
C LEU A 114 4.19 -4.35 23.66
N THR A 115 3.57 -3.44 24.40
CA THR A 115 2.13 -3.17 24.29
C THR A 115 1.78 -2.53 22.94
N GLU A 116 0.53 -2.61 22.53
CA GLU A 116 0.05 -2.00 21.28
C GLU A 116 0.34 -0.49 21.21
N SER A 117 0.13 0.24 22.30
CA SER A 117 0.43 1.68 22.42
C SER A 117 1.93 1.99 22.36
N SER A 118 2.77 1.13 22.93
CA SER A 118 4.23 1.25 22.84
C SER A 118 4.72 1.04 21.40
N ALA A 119 4.17 0.04 20.70
CA ALA A 119 4.47 -0.23 19.29
C ALA A 119 4.06 0.93 18.38
N LEU A 120 2.87 1.50 18.59
CA LEU A 120 2.40 2.69 17.85
C LEU A 120 3.35 3.89 18.04
N SER A 121 3.84 4.09 19.26
CA SER A 121 4.78 5.18 19.56
C SER A 121 6.16 4.92 18.96
N ALA A 122 6.64 3.67 19.03
CA ALA A 122 7.92 3.27 18.44
C ALA A 122 7.94 3.42 16.92
N ILE A 123 6.89 2.98 16.21
CA ILE A 123 6.79 3.12 14.75
C ILE A 123 6.90 4.58 14.32
N LYS A 124 6.24 5.50 15.05
CA LYS A 124 6.32 6.95 14.79
C LYS A 124 7.72 7.51 15.03
N CYS A 125 8.40 7.07 16.09
CA CYS A 125 9.77 7.47 16.37
C CYS A 125 10.71 6.99 15.25
N VAL A 126 10.64 5.70 14.91
CA VAL A 126 11.48 5.08 13.88
C VAL A 126 11.26 5.74 12.52
N SER A 127 10.01 5.98 12.11
CA SER A 127 9.72 6.62 10.82
C SER A 127 10.26 8.05 10.76
N LEU A 128 10.10 8.84 11.82
CA LEU A 128 10.63 10.20 11.89
C LEU A 128 12.16 10.23 11.85
N LEU A 129 12.83 9.28 12.51
CA LEU A 129 14.29 9.16 12.48
C LEU A 129 14.77 8.77 11.08
N LEU A 130 14.12 7.79 10.44
CA LEU A 130 14.45 7.39 9.07
C LEU A 130 14.33 8.57 8.10
N ILE A 131 13.25 9.35 8.19
CA ILE A 131 13.05 10.56 7.38
C ILE A 131 14.14 11.59 7.67
N THR A 132 14.50 11.80 8.94
CA THR A 132 15.52 12.79 9.32
C THR A 132 16.91 12.40 8.80
N ILE A 133 17.29 11.13 8.97
CA ILE A 133 18.55 10.58 8.44
C ILE A 133 18.56 10.71 6.91
N GLY A 134 17.47 10.30 6.25
CA GLY A 134 17.39 10.31 4.80
C GLY A 134 17.32 11.69 4.16
N ASN A 135 16.95 12.74 4.90
CA ASN A 135 17.04 14.12 4.43
C ASN A 135 18.47 14.70 4.53
N ARG A 136 19.41 13.97 5.14
CA ARG A 136 20.81 14.37 5.36
C ARG A 136 21.78 13.46 4.59
N ILE A 137 21.38 12.99 3.40
CA ILE A 137 22.17 12.05 2.58
C ILE A 137 23.59 12.54 2.29
N ASP A 138 23.85 13.85 2.28
CA ASP A 138 25.20 14.37 2.04
C ASP A 138 26.20 14.02 3.16
N ASP A 139 25.71 13.69 4.37
CA ASP A 139 26.52 13.33 5.56
C ASP A 139 26.61 11.80 5.78
N TRP A 140 26.39 10.99 4.73
CA TRP A 140 26.23 9.53 4.82
C TRP A 140 27.55 8.80 5.16
N SER A 141 27.76 8.53 6.45
CA SER A 141 28.81 7.65 6.94
C SER A 141 28.39 6.17 6.92
N ASP A 142 29.36 5.24 6.95
CA ASP A 142 29.08 3.81 7.10
C ASP A 142 28.25 3.50 8.37
N SER A 143 28.48 4.26 9.45
CA SER A 143 27.69 4.14 10.68
C SER A 143 26.24 4.58 10.48
N SER A 144 25.98 5.66 9.74
CA SER A 144 24.63 6.11 9.41
C SER A 144 23.86 5.10 8.55
N ALA A 145 24.57 4.41 7.64
CA ALA A 145 24.00 3.35 6.81
C ALA A 145 23.57 2.14 7.65
N ALA A 146 24.41 1.71 8.59
CA ALA A 146 24.11 0.61 9.51
C ALA A 146 22.92 0.96 10.42
N THR A 147 22.90 2.19 10.96
CA THR A 147 21.79 2.71 11.75
C THR A 147 20.49 2.74 10.96
N PHE A 148 20.51 3.25 9.73
CA PHE A 148 19.36 3.27 8.84
C PHE A 148 18.84 1.86 8.59
N SER A 149 19.73 0.92 8.23
CA SER A 149 19.38 -0.48 7.98
C SER A 149 18.75 -1.16 9.21
N GLY A 150 19.31 -0.93 10.40
CA GLY A 150 18.76 -1.46 11.65
C GLY A 150 17.36 -0.93 11.95
N LEU A 151 17.17 0.39 11.87
CA LEU A 151 15.87 1.03 12.09
C LEU A 151 14.82 0.57 11.06
N TYR A 152 15.20 0.52 9.79
CA TYR A 152 14.30 0.08 8.74
C TYR A 152 13.97 -1.42 8.88
N GLY A 153 14.94 -2.25 9.25
CA GLY A 153 14.74 -3.66 9.57
C GLY A 153 13.72 -3.86 10.69
N CYS A 154 13.83 -3.08 11.77
CA CYS A 154 12.82 -3.07 12.84
C CYS A 154 11.44 -2.70 12.31
N LEU A 155 11.34 -1.63 11.51
CA LEU A 155 10.07 -1.20 10.91
C LEU A 155 9.43 -2.31 10.05
N MET A 156 10.23 -3.02 9.25
CA MET A 156 9.77 -4.13 8.41
C MET A 156 9.30 -5.34 9.23
N ALA A 157 9.86 -5.58 10.41
CA ALA A 157 9.40 -6.66 11.30
C ALA A 157 7.95 -6.44 11.80
N PHE A 158 7.50 -5.18 11.90
CA PHE A 158 6.12 -4.87 12.28
C PHE A 158 5.08 -5.29 11.23
N VAL A 159 5.49 -5.49 9.97
CA VAL A 159 4.57 -5.89 8.88
C VAL A 159 3.92 -7.23 9.18
N THR A 160 4.68 -8.19 9.69
CA THR A 160 4.27 -9.60 9.76
C THR A 160 3.79 -10.07 11.13
N HIS A 161 4.19 -9.40 12.22
CA HIS A 161 4.07 -9.95 13.58
C HIS A 161 3.10 -9.22 14.52
N TYR A 162 2.54 -8.06 14.13
CA TYR A 162 1.80 -7.18 15.04
C TYR A 162 0.31 -7.07 14.69
N PRO A 163 -0.57 -6.69 15.65
CA PRO A 163 -2.01 -6.57 15.45
C PRO A 163 -2.40 -5.47 14.44
N PHE A 164 -3.65 -5.50 13.99
CA PHE A 164 -4.15 -4.66 12.91
C PHE A 164 -3.94 -3.14 13.13
N GLN A 165 -4.17 -2.60 14.33
CA GLN A 165 -4.03 -1.16 14.55
C GLN A 165 -2.58 -0.70 14.42
N VAL A 166 -1.63 -1.51 14.89
CA VAL A 166 -0.19 -1.28 14.74
C VAL A 166 0.20 -1.29 13.26
N ARG A 167 -0.33 -2.24 12.48
CA ARG A 167 -0.10 -2.29 11.03
C ARG A 167 -0.71 -1.10 10.30
N LEU A 168 -1.88 -0.62 10.70
CA LEU A 168 -2.49 0.58 10.11
C LEU A 168 -1.59 1.81 10.28
N GLN A 169 -1.02 1.99 11.47
CA GLN A 169 -0.05 3.06 11.72
C GLN A 169 1.25 2.85 10.93
N LEU A 170 1.72 1.61 10.84
CA LEU A 170 2.89 1.24 10.04
C LEU A 170 2.72 1.64 8.58
N TRP A 171 1.56 1.37 7.97
CA TRP A 171 1.32 1.70 6.57
C TRP A 171 1.40 3.20 6.30
N SER A 172 0.81 4.03 7.18
CA SER A 172 0.94 5.49 7.10
C SER A 172 2.41 5.91 7.17
N CYS A 173 3.14 5.40 8.18
CA CYS A 173 4.54 5.73 8.37
C CYS A 173 5.43 5.27 7.20
N LEU A 174 5.19 4.08 6.63
CA LEU A 174 5.90 3.60 5.44
C LEU A 174 5.64 4.48 4.23
N CYS A 175 4.41 4.95 4.05
CA CYS A 175 4.09 5.89 2.99
C CYS A 175 4.81 7.22 3.18
N ASP A 176 4.89 7.74 4.41
CA ASP A 176 5.62 8.98 4.71
C ASP A 176 7.12 8.84 4.45
N VAL A 177 7.71 7.70 4.86
CA VAL A 177 9.11 7.36 4.55
C VAL A 177 9.34 7.28 3.04
N LEU A 178 8.52 6.53 2.30
CA LEU A 178 8.65 6.41 0.84
C LEU A 178 8.48 7.77 0.13
N ARG A 179 7.50 8.58 0.55
CA ARG A 179 7.31 9.94 0.02
C ARG A 179 8.52 10.82 0.27
N SER A 180 9.10 10.77 1.47
CA SER A 180 10.28 11.58 1.82
C SER A 180 11.51 11.22 0.97
N PHE A 181 11.60 9.97 0.51
CA PHE A 181 12.74 9.50 -0.29
C PHE A 181 12.50 9.57 -1.79
N GLN A 182 11.34 10.07 -2.26
CA GLN A 182 11.12 10.25 -3.69
C GLN A 182 12.18 11.19 -4.28
N GLY A 183 12.86 10.72 -5.32
CA GLY A 183 13.95 11.47 -5.96
C GLY A 183 15.31 11.35 -5.26
N THR A 184 15.43 10.59 -4.17
CA THR A 184 16.70 10.33 -3.48
C THR A 184 17.22 8.93 -3.76
N MET A 185 18.50 8.67 -3.45
CA MET A 185 19.10 7.33 -3.63
C MET A 185 18.53 6.27 -2.66
N LEU A 186 17.80 6.68 -1.62
CA LEU A 186 17.24 5.78 -0.59
C LEU A 186 15.94 5.10 -0.99
N ILE A 187 15.29 5.60 -2.04
CA ILE A 187 14.04 4.99 -2.52
C ILE A 187 14.27 3.54 -3.00
N GLU A 188 15.43 3.27 -3.59
CA GLU A 188 15.80 1.94 -4.10
C GLU A 188 15.93 0.90 -2.98
N PRO A 189 16.80 1.07 -1.95
CA PRO A 189 16.95 0.07 -0.88
C PRO A 189 15.67 -0.14 -0.05
N VAL A 190 14.90 0.93 0.20
CA VAL A 190 13.62 0.86 0.93
C VAL A 190 12.59 0.04 0.14
N SER A 191 12.48 0.30 -1.16
CA SER A 191 11.57 -0.43 -2.05
C SER A 191 12.02 -1.87 -2.30
N GLU A 192 13.33 -2.11 -2.33
CA GLU A 192 13.92 -3.43 -2.45
C GLU A 192 13.55 -4.31 -1.25
N ALA A 193 13.68 -3.80 -0.04
CA ALA A 193 13.34 -4.56 1.16
C ALA A 193 11.84 -4.90 1.26
N ILE A 194 10.94 -4.01 0.82
CA ILE A 194 9.50 -4.32 0.69
C ILE A 194 9.29 -5.44 -0.35
N THR A 195 9.97 -5.33 -1.49
CA THR A 195 9.89 -6.33 -2.57
C THR A 195 10.46 -7.67 -2.14
N ALA A 196 11.56 -7.67 -1.39
CA ALA A 196 12.19 -8.86 -0.84
C ALA A 196 11.27 -9.53 0.19
N LEU A 197 10.60 -8.75 1.05
CA LEU A 197 9.60 -9.28 1.97
C LEU A 197 8.42 -9.90 1.22
N PHE A 198 7.93 -9.26 0.15
CA PHE A 198 6.91 -9.85 -0.71
C PHE A 198 7.38 -11.17 -1.32
N LYS A 199 8.56 -11.21 -1.95
CA LYS A 199 9.13 -12.43 -2.55
C LYS A 199 9.43 -13.53 -1.54
N LYS A 200 9.72 -13.16 -0.28
CA LYS A 200 9.89 -14.12 0.82
C LYS A 200 8.59 -14.88 1.09
N TRP A 201 7.44 -14.23 1.03
CA TRP A 201 6.14 -14.85 1.31
C TRP A 201 5.44 -15.42 0.07
N PHE A 202 5.83 -14.94 -1.11
CA PHE A 202 5.32 -15.37 -2.40
C PHE A 202 6.48 -15.78 -3.33
N PRO A 203 7.30 -16.80 -2.96
CA PRO A 203 8.37 -17.26 -3.81
C PRO A 203 7.80 -17.71 -5.16
N CYS A 204 8.35 -17.17 -6.26
CA CYS A 204 7.89 -17.45 -7.63
C CYS A 204 6.39 -17.13 -7.87
N GLY A 205 5.77 -16.27 -7.05
CA GLY A 205 4.34 -15.96 -7.17
C GLY A 205 3.41 -17.03 -6.59
N GLU A 206 3.91 -17.93 -5.74
CA GLU A 206 3.11 -18.92 -5.02
C GLU A 206 3.11 -18.63 -3.51
N PRO A 207 1.95 -18.68 -2.81
CA PRO A 207 1.93 -18.47 -1.37
C PRO A 207 2.60 -19.62 -0.64
N ILE A 208 3.42 -19.32 0.37
CA ILE A 208 3.94 -20.36 1.28
C ILE A 208 2.75 -21.00 2.00
N ALA A 209 2.48 -22.27 1.69
CA ALA A 209 1.44 -23.06 2.35
C ALA A 209 1.85 -23.33 3.80
N VAL A 210 1.19 -22.66 4.76
CA VAL A 210 1.32 -22.96 6.18
C VAL A 210 0.00 -23.55 6.68
N GLY A 211 -0.05 -24.88 6.80
CA GLY A 211 -0.99 -25.56 7.68
C GLY A 211 -2.32 -26.02 7.07
N SER A 212 -2.68 -27.24 7.45
CA SER A 212 -3.77 -28.11 7.01
C SER A 212 -5.19 -27.53 7.04
N GLN A 213 -5.99 -27.96 6.05
CA GLN A 213 -7.46 -27.89 5.99
C GLN A 213 -8.08 -26.50 5.89
N GLY A 214 -7.99 -25.88 4.70
CA GLY A 214 -9.09 -25.10 4.09
C GLY A 214 -9.74 -23.98 4.91
N ARG A 215 -9.11 -23.53 6.01
CA ARG A 215 -9.56 -22.42 6.84
C ARG A 215 -8.43 -21.41 6.93
N ILE A 216 -8.70 -20.28 6.30
CA ILE A 216 -7.82 -19.12 6.17
C ILE A 216 -7.53 -18.56 7.57
N VAL A 217 -6.40 -18.97 8.14
CA VAL A 217 -5.78 -18.20 9.23
C VAL A 217 -5.00 -17.07 8.56
N ALA A 218 -5.19 -15.85 9.03
CA ALA A 218 -4.45 -14.67 8.56
C ALA A 218 -2.94 -14.95 8.69
N TYR A 219 -2.31 -15.34 7.59
CA TYR A 219 -0.88 -15.63 7.56
C TYR A 219 -0.11 -14.37 7.16
N PRO A 220 1.15 -14.22 7.59
CA PRO A 220 1.92 -12.99 7.41
C PRO A 220 2.00 -12.46 5.97
N GLY A 221 1.93 -13.32 4.95
CA GLY A 221 1.91 -12.89 3.55
C GLY A 221 0.71 -12.00 3.19
N MET A 222 -0.45 -12.19 3.83
CA MET A 222 -1.59 -11.29 3.65
C MET A 222 -1.32 -9.88 4.18
N PHE A 223 -0.58 -9.75 5.27
CA PHE A 223 -0.19 -8.44 5.82
C PHE A 223 0.83 -7.72 4.95
N VAL A 224 1.66 -8.48 4.22
CA VAL A 224 2.54 -7.91 3.19
C VAL A 224 1.74 -7.38 2.02
N LEU A 225 0.73 -8.11 1.54
CA LEU A 225 -0.17 -7.62 0.50
C LEU A 225 -0.93 -6.37 0.95
N ASP A 226 -1.41 -6.30 2.20
CA ASP A 226 -1.99 -5.08 2.77
C ASP A 226 -1.02 -3.89 2.70
N THR A 227 0.24 -4.13 3.04
CA THR A 227 1.26 -3.08 3.00
C THR A 227 1.45 -2.57 1.57
N LEU A 228 1.47 -3.48 0.59
CA LEU A 228 1.55 -3.12 -0.83
C LEU A 228 0.33 -2.34 -1.33
N VAL A 229 -0.88 -2.61 -0.81
CA VAL A 229 -2.07 -1.81 -1.14
C VAL A 229 -1.80 -0.34 -0.87
N GLU A 230 -1.15 -0.03 0.25
CA GLU A 230 -0.88 1.34 0.69
C GLU A 230 0.34 1.98 0.01
N CYS A 231 1.38 1.21 -0.30
CA CYS A 231 2.67 1.79 -0.67
C CYS A 231 3.14 1.53 -2.11
N LEU A 232 2.54 0.57 -2.84
CA LEU A 232 3.03 0.14 -4.16
C LEU A 232 3.16 1.29 -5.16
N PHE A 233 2.20 2.23 -5.16
CA PHE A 233 2.21 3.35 -6.10
C PHE A 233 3.34 4.37 -5.86
N LEU A 234 3.94 4.37 -4.66
CA LEU A 234 5.05 5.26 -4.29
C LEU A 234 6.42 4.69 -4.68
N MET A 235 6.50 3.40 -5.02
CA MET A 235 7.75 2.70 -5.32
C MET A 235 8.27 3.04 -6.73
N PRO A 236 9.59 2.91 -6.99
CA PRO A 236 10.18 3.03 -8.32
C PRO A 236 9.64 1.97 -9.28
N THR A 237 9.65 2.31 -10.58
CA THR A 237 9.12 1.48 -11.67
C THR A 237 9.65 0.04 -11.64
N LYS A 238 10.96 -0.13 -11.43
CA LYS A 238 11.61 -1.44 -11.34
C LYS A 238 10.90 -2.39 -10.36
N TYR A 239 10.63 -1.92 -9.14
CA TYR A 239 10.00 -2.75 -8.09
C TYR A 239 8.50 -2.90 -8.31
N LYS A 240 7.82 -1.85 -8.79
CA LYS A 240 6.41 -1.92 -9.19
C LYS A 240 6.20 -3.03 -10.22
N LEU A 241 7.01 -3.06 -11.28
CA LEU A 241 6.89 -4.06 -12.34
C LEU A 241 7.21 -5.48 -11.87
N ALA A 242 8.19 -5.65 -10.99
CA ALA A 242 8.47 -6.96 -10.41
C ALA A 242 7.24 -7.53 -9.69
N ILE A 243 6.62 -6.74 -8.82
CA ILE A 243 5.44 -7.16 -8.05
C ILE A 243 4.23 -7.39 -8.96
N LEU A 244 4.00 -6.53 -9.96
CA LEU A 244 2.89 -6.68 -10.90
C LEU A 244 3.00 -7.93 -11.78
N ASN A 245 4.22 -8.34 -12.15
CA ASN A 245 4.42 -9.60 -12.86
C ASN A 245 4.08 -10.81 -11.97
N ASP A 246 4.48 -10.77 -10.70
CA ASP A 246 4.15 -11.83 -9.73
C ASP A 246 2.64 -11.89 -9.43
N PHE A 247 1.93 -10.75 -9.48
CA PHE A 247 0.46 -10.71 -9.36
C PHE A 247 -0.23 -11.52 -10.45
N LYS A 248 0.32 -11.62 -11.65
CA LYS A 248 -0.26 -12.42 -12.72
C LYS A 248 -0.34 -13.90 -12.32
N ILE A 249 0.75 -14.42 -11.78
CA ILE A 249 0.85 -15.80 -11.29
C ILE A 249 -0.12 -16.01 -10.11
N LEU A 250 -0.14 -15.08 -9.15
CA LEU A 250 -1.03 -15.16 -7.99
C LEU A 250 -2.51 -15.15 -8.35
N LEU A 251 -2.91 -14.39 -9.38
CA LEU A 251 -4.29 -14.37 -9.88
C LEU A 251 -4.66 -15.71 -10.58
N GLU A 252 -3.70 -16.38 -11.22
CA GLU A 252 -3.91 -17.70 -11.83
C GLU A 252 -4.17 -18.80 -10.78
N LEU A 253 -3.66 -18.64 -9.54
CA LEU A 253 -3.87 -19.57 -8.42
C LEU A 253 -5.26 -19.44 -7.77
N ARG A 254 -6.01 -18.38 -8.06
CA ARG A 254 -7.42 -18.18 -7.67
C ARG A 254 -7.72 -18.20 -6.16
N PHE A 255 -6.77 -17.86 -5.30
CA PHE A 255 -7.04 -17.66 -3.89
C PHE A 255 -7.86 -16.38 -3.66
N SER A 256 -9.12 -16.50 -3.24
CA SER A 256 -10.08 -15.39 -3.06
C SER A 256 -9.50 -14.20 -2.30
N VAL A 257 -8.92 -14.45 -1.13
CA VAL A 257 -8.35 -13.42 -0.25
C VAL A 257 -7.16 -12.70 -0.90
N THR A 258 -6.30 -13.43 -1.61
CA THR A 258 -5.19 -12.86 -2.38
C THR A 258 -5.70 -11.98 -3.51
N THR A 259 -6.72 -12.46 -4.26
CA THR A 259 -7.34 -11.73 -5.36
C THR A 259 -7.94 -10.41 -4.91
N ILE A 260 -8.62 -10.35 -3.76
CA ILE A 260 -9.16 -9.11 -3.19
C ILE A 260 -8.04 -8.07 -2.96
N ARG A 261 -6.93 -8.49 -2.35
CA ARG A 261 -5.81 -7.59 -2.07
C ARG A 261 -5.09 -7.12 -3.32
N ILE A 262 -4.89 -8.01 -4.29
CA ILE A 262 -4.36 -7.62 -5.61
C ILE A 262 -5.29 -6.61 -6.28
N THR A 263 -6.61 -6.84 -6.24
CA THR A 263 -7.61 -5.90 -6.77
C THR A 263 -7.49 -4.53 -6.10
N ASN A 264 -7.35 -4.49 -4.76
CA ASN A 264 -7.14 -3.26 -3.99
C ASN A 264 -5.84 -2.53 -4.37
N CYS A 265 -4.72 -3.27 -4.51
CA CYS A 265 -3.44 -2.74 -4.98
C CYS A 265 -3.59 -2.08 -6.35
N LEU A 266 -4.21 -2.78 -7.31
CA LEU A 266 -4.41 -2.28 -8.66
C LEU A 266 -5.32 -1.06 -8.68
N HIS A 267 -6.36 -1.03 -7.85
CA HIS A 267 -7.25 0.12 -7.76
C HIS A 267 -6.51 1.36 -7.25
N LYS A 268 -5.77 1.25 -6.14
CA LYS A 268 -4.96 2.36 -5.62
C LYS A 268 -3.88 2.80 -6.59
N LEU A 269 -3.23 1.86 -7.27
CA LEU A 269 -2.28 2.16 -8.32
C LEU A 269 -2.92 2.92 -9.49
N CYS A 270 -4.12 2.54 -9.91
CA CYS A 270 -4.82 3.22 -11.00
C CYS A 270 -5.25 4.65 -10.61
N VAL A 271 -5.73 4.84 -9.38
CA VAL A 271 -6.17 6.14 -8.85
C VAL A 271 -4.99 7.08 -8.59
N ASN A 272 -3.93 6.59 -7.95
CA ASN A 272 -2.86 7.44 -7.41
C ASN A 272 -1.64 7.58 -8.33
N ASN A 273 -1.54 6.81 -9.42
CA ASN A 273 -0.37 6.89 -10.31
C ASN A 273 -0.62 7.88 -11.46
N PRO A 274 -0.08 9.10 -11.46
CA PRO A 274 -0.19 10.00 -12.61
C PRO A 274 0.73 9.61 -13.79
N SER A 275 1.71 8.71 -13.58
CA SER A 275 2.80 8.45 -14.53
C SER A 275 2.56 7.23 -15.44
N PRO A 276 3.07 7.22 -16.69
CA PRO A 276 3.06 6.05 -17.59
C PRO A 276 4.02 4.91 -17.18
N ASP A 277 4.47 4.87 -15.93
CA ASP A 277 5.46 3.89 -15.41
C ASP A 277 5.04 2.42 -15.58
N VAL A 278 3.74 2.15 -15.69
CA VAL A 278 3.21 0.79 -15.85
C VAL A 278 2.87 0.56 -17.32
N PRO A 279 3.49 -0.43 -17.99
CA PRO A 279 3.16 -0.78 -19.36
C PRO A 279 1.65 -1.04 -19.51
N PRO A 280 0.97 -0.37 -20.46
CA PRO A 280 -0.46 -0.54 -20.67
C PRO A 280 -0.87 -2.01 -20.90
N GLN A 281 -0.02 -2.80 -21.57
CA GLN A 281 -0.23 -4.22 -21.80
C GLN A 281 -0.27 -5.02 -20.50
N LEU A 282 0.70 -4.81 -19.60
CA LEU A 282 0.77 -5.53 -18.33
C LEU A 282 -0.45 -5.22 -17.46
N LEU A 283 -0.84 -3.94 -17.38
CA LEU A 283 -2.03 -3.54 -16.62
C LEU A 283 -3.30 -4.15 -17.23
N LEU A 284 -3.43 -4.12 -18.56
CA LEU A 284 -4.58 -4.70 -19.25
C LEU A 284 -4.71 -6.21 -19.03
N ASP A 285 -3.58 -6.94 -19.07
CA ASP A 285 -3.57 -8.39 -18.83
C ASP A 285 -4.07 -8.72 -17.42
N LEU A 286 -3.62 -8.00 -16.39
CA LEU A 286 -4.10 -8.17 -15.01
C LEU A 286 -5.60 -7.86 -14.87
N LEU A 287 -6.07 -6.79 -15.51
CA LEU A 287 -7.50 -6.44 -15.53
C LEU A 287 -8.33 -7.49 -16.26
N CYS A 288 -7.80 -8.09 -17.32
CA CYS A 288 -8.46 -9.19 -18.04
C CYS A 288 -8.54 -10.46 -17.19
N SER A 289 -7.50 -10.80 -16.43
CA SER A 289 -7.51 -11.94 -15.50
C SER A 289 -8.62 -11.79 -14.45
N LEU A 290 -8.76 -10.60 -13.87
CA LEU A 290 -9.85 -10.29 -12.93
C LEU A 290 -11.23 -10.29 -13.61
N SER A 291 -11.32 -9.79 -14.84
CA SER A 291 -12.57 -9.81 -15.62
C SER A 291 -13.05 -11.25 -15.84
N TYR A 292 -12.13 -12.16 -16.13
CA TYR A 292 -12.44 -13.57 -16.36
C TYR A 292 -12.90 -14.29 -15.08
N SER A 293 -12.25 -14.02 -13.94
CA SER A 293 -12.63 -14.66 -12.67
C SER A 293 -14.05 -14.27 -12.24
N VAL A 294 -14.41 -13.00 -12.41
CA VAL A 294 -15.75 -12.50 -12.08
C VAL A 294 -16.81 -13.00 -13.08
N TYR A 295 -16.51 -12.99 -14.38
CA TYR A 295 -17.43 -13.48 -15.40
C TYR A 295 -17.87 -14.93 -15.16
N LYS A 296 -16.94 -15.79 -14.74
CA LYS A 296 -17.25 -17.19 -14.46
C LYS A 296 -17.90 -17.44 -13.10
N ASN A 297 -18.10 -16.40 -12.30
CA ASN A 297 -18.61 -16.50 -10.93
C ASN A 297 -17.82 -17.52 -10.08
N GLU A 298 -16.51 -17.67 -10.36
CA GLU A 298 -15.65 -18.72 -9.79
C GLU A 298 -15.26 -18.43 -8.32
N SER A 299 -15.54 -17.24 -7.80
CA SER A 299 -15.24 -16.86 -6.41
C SER A 299 -16.41 -16.10 -5.78
N GLN A 300 -17.25 -16.79 -5.00
CA GLN A 300 -18.33 -16.15 -4.24
C GLN A 300 -17.83 -15.18 -3.15
N GLU A 301 -16.54 -15.24 -2.79
CA GLU A 301 -15.93 -14.41 -1.74
C GLU A 301 -15.31 -13.09 -2.24
N HIS A 302 -15.26 -12.86 -3.56
CA HIS A 302 -14.67 -11.65 -4.13
C HIS A 302 -15.72 -10.56 -4.29
N ASP A 303 -15.43 -9.33 -3.83
CA ASP A 303 -16.35 -8.20 -3.95
C ASP A 303 -16.48 -7.75 -5.43
N PRO A 304 -17.61 -8.04 -6.09
CA PRO A 304 -17.83 -7.72 -7.49
C PRO A 304 -18.01 -6.20 -7.71
N ILE A 305 -18.48 -5.47 -6.69
CA ILE A 305 -18.62 -4.00 -6.70
C ILE A 305 -17.24 -3.38 -6.85
N PHE A 306 -16.29 -3.83 -6.04
CA PHE A 306 -14.94 -3.30 -6.06
C PHE A 306 -14.25 -3.57 -7.39
N THR A 307 -14.47 -4.74 -7.98
CA THR A 307 -13.94 -5.08 -9.30
C THR A 307 -14.54 -4.24 -10.41
N ALA A 308 -15.85 -4.00 -10.39
CA ALA A 308 -16.48 -3.09 -11.34
C ALA A 308 -15.87 -1.68 -11.28
N ARG A 309 -15.60 -1.18 -10.06
CA ARG A 309 -14.94 0.12 -9.85
C ARG A 309 -13.51 0.13 -10.40
N LEU A 310 -12.73 -0.93 -10.16
CA LEU A 310 -11.38 -1.10 -10.72
C LEU A 310 -11.42 -1.13 -12.25
N LEU A 311 -12.25 -1.97 -12.85
CA LEU A 311 -12.33 -2.13 -14.30
C LEU A 311 -12.67 -0.80 -14.99
N LYS A 312 -13.62 -0.04 -14.42
CA LYS A 312 -13.94 1.31 -14.89
C LYS A 312 -12.72 2.23 -14.96
N ILE A 313 -11.93 2.31 -13.88
CA ILE A 313 -10.80 3.26 -13.78
C ILE A 313 -9.59 2.74 -14.57
N GLY A 314 -9.24 1.46 -14.37
CA GLY A 314 -8.07 0.84 -14.97
C GLY A 314 -8.16 0.74 -16.48
N VAL A 315 -9.31 0.32 -17.03
CA VAL A 315 -9.47 0.15 -18.48
C VAL A 315 -9.52 1.51 -19.18
N ALA A 316 -10.20 2.51 -18.60
CA ALA A 316 -10.19 3.88 -19.13
C ALA A 316 -8.76 4.45 -19.19
N LYS A 317 -7.95 4.16 -18.17
CA LYS A 317 -6.54 4.55 -18.14
C LYS A 317 -5.71 3.85 -19.22
N VAL A 318 -5.85 2.54 -19.36
CA VAL A 318 -5.18 1.79 -20.46
C VAL A 318 -5.59 2.33 -21.82
N TYR A 319 -6.88 2.61 -22.03
CA TYR A 319 -7.39 3.18 -23.28
C TYR A 319 -6.71 4.52 -23.61
N SER A 320 -6.61 5.41 -22.63
CA SER A 320 -5.95 6.72 -22.80
C SER A 320 -4.46 6.61 -23.16
N SER A 321 -3.79 5.55 -22.71
CA SER A 321 -2.37 5.31 -22.99
C SER A 321 -2.13 4.51 -24.29
N ASN A 322 -2.96 3.52 -24.59
CA ASN A 322 -2.86 2.68 -25.78
C ASN A 322 -4.25 2.15 -26.19
N ARG A 323 -4.90 2.89 -27.08
CA ARG A 323 -6.24 2.58 -27.62
C ARG A 323 -6.29 1.20 -28.29
N GLN A 324 -5.31 0.87 -29.12
CA GLN A 324 -5.38 -0.32 -29.98
C GLN A 324 -5.43 -1.63 -29.17
N ILE A 325 -4.56 -1.79 -28.17
CA ILE A 325 -4.56 -3.00 -27.33
C ILE A 325 -5.84 -3.09 -26.49
N CYS A 326 -6.37 -1.94 -26.06
CA CYS A 326 -7.53 -1.87 -25.18
C CYS A 326 -8.81 -2.28 -25.92
N VAL A 327 -9.02 -1.76 -27.14
CA VAL A 327 -10.19 -2.05 -27.98
C VAL A 327 -10.37 -3.56 -28.18
N MET A 328 -9.28 -4.29 -28.44
CA MET A 328 -9.32 -5.74 -28.65
C MET A 328 -9.76 -6.54 -27.40
N LYS A 329 -9.65 -5.95 -26.20
CA LYS A 329 -9.96 -6.59 -24.92
C LYS A 329 -11.24 -6.05 -24.26
N LEU A 330 -11.81 -4.95 -24.75
CA LEU A 330 -13.08 -4.39 -24.25
C LEU A 330 -14.22 -5.43 -24.14
N PRO A 331 -14.42 -6.36 -25.10
CA PRO A 331 -15.47 -7.37 -24.97
C PRO A 331 -15.33 -8.25 -23.71
N ILE A 332 -14.10 -8.56 -23.27
CA ILE A 332 -13.86 -9.35 -22.06
C ILE A 332 -14.33 -8.59 -20.82
N VAL A 333 -14.01 -7.30 -20.76
CA VAL A 333 -14.41 -6.41 -19.66
C VAL A 333 -15.93 -6.21 -19.63
N PHE A 334 -16.56 -6.04 -20.79
CA PHE A 334 -18.02 -5.91 -20.91
C PHE A 334 -18.75 -7.20 -20.48
N ASN A 335 -18.19 -8.36 -20.81
CA ASN A 335 -18.72 -9.64 -20.32
C ASN A 335 -18.59 -9.76 -18.80
N ALA A 336 -17.52 -9.26 -18.19
CA ALA A 336 -17.39 -9.23 -16.73
C ALA A 336 -18.49 -8.36 -16.09
N PHE A 337 -18.76 -7.17 -16.61
CA PHE A 337 -19.87 -6.34 -16.12
C PHE A 337 -21.23 -7.03 -16.27
N LYS A 338 -21.48 -7.72 -17.39
CA LYS A 338 -22.68 -8.54 -17.58
C LYS A 338 -22.77 -9.64 -16.52
N GLY A 339 -21.66 -10.30 -16.21
CA GLY A 339 -21.59 -11.31 -15.15
C GLY A 339 -21.98 -10.74 -13.80
N ILE A 340 -21.45 -9.56 -13.43
CA ILE A 340 -21.78 -8.87 -12.17
C ILE A 340 -23.26 -8.47 -12.12
N MET A 341 -23.79 -7.90 -13.21
CA MET A 341 -25.21 -7.50 -13.29
C MET A 341 -26.17 -8.69 -13.15
N GLY A 342 -25.73 -9.89 -13.55
CA GLY A 342 -26.50 -11.12 -13.49
C GLY A 342 -26.37 -11.89 -12.18
N GLN A 343 -25.61 -11.40 -11.19
CA GLN A 343 -25.51 -12.04 -9.89
C GLN A 343 -26.80 -11.87 -9.09
N THR A 344 -27.26 -12.97 -8.51
CA THR A 344 -28.47 -13.04 -7.69
C THR A 344 -28.13 -13.44 -6.25
N ASN A 345 -28.97 -13.00 -5.31
CA ASN A 345 -28.95 -13.48 -3.92
C ASN A 345 -29.55 -14.90 -3.82
N ASP A 346 -29.59 -15.46 -2.60
CA ASP A 346 -30.12 -16.80 -2.33
C ASP A 346 -31.60 -16.98 -2.72
N SER A 347 -32.36 -15.88 -2.82
CA SER A 347 -33.76 -15.88 -3.28
C SER A 347 -33.90 -15.76 -4.81
N GLY A 348 -32.80 -15.72 -5.57
CA GLY A 348 -32.79 -15.60 -7.02
C GLY A 348 -33.09 -14.19 -7.54
N GLU A 349 -33.11 -13.19 -6.67
CA GLU A 349 -33.28 -11.79 -7.04
C GLU A 349 -31.91 -11.13 -7.30
N PRO A 350 -31.81 -10.18 -8.24
CA PRO A 350 -30.56 -9.49 -8.51
C PRO A 350 -30.09 -8.72 -7.28
N VAL A 351 -28.79 -8.79 -6.99
CA VAL A 351 -28.20 -7.97 -5.93
C VAL A 351 -28.16 -6.52 -6.42
N GLU A 352 -29.08 -5.68 -5.93
CA GLU A 352 -29.29 -4.31 -6.43
C GLU A 352 -28.01 -3.48 -6.45
N GLU A 353 -27.18 -3.59 -5.41
CA GLU A 353 -25.92 -2.84 -5.31
C GLU A 353 -24.89 -3.27 -6.38
N HIS A 354 -24.79 -4.58 -6.65
CA HIS A 354 -23.92 -5.13 -7.70
C HIS A 354 -24.39 -4.64 -9.07
N HIS A 355 -25.70 -4.75 -9.31
CA HIS A 355 -26.33 -4.31 -10.55
C HIS A 355 -26.10 -2.82 -10.79
N TYR A 356 -26.43 -1.97 -9.82
CA TYR A 356 -26.27 -0.52 -9.92
C TYR A 356 -24.82 -0.12 -10.18
N THR A 357 -23.87 -0.69 -9.42
CA THR A 357 -22.45 -0.36 -9.58
C THR A 357 -21.92 -0.81 -10.93
N ALA A 358 -22.28 -2.01 -11.39
CA ALA A 358 -21.87 -2.52 -12.69
C ALA A 358 -22.44 -1.67 -13.83
N VAL A 359 -23.72 -1.30 -13.80
CA VAL A 359 -24.36 -0.45 -14.82
C VAL A 359 -23.70 0.93 -14.87
N HIS A 360 -23.49 1.56 -13.71
CA HIS A 360 -22.82 2.85 -13.65
C HIS A 360 -21.38 2.77 -14.18
N SER A 361 -20.64 1.71 -13.83
CA SER A 361 -19.25 1.50 -14.26
C SER A 361 -19.16 1.23 -15.76
N PHE A 362 -20.07 0.41 -16.29
CA PHE A 362 -20.20 0.12 -17.71
C PHE A 362 -20.51 1.37 -18.53
N LYS A 363 -21.50 2.16 -18.11
CA LYS A 363 -21.85 3.44 -18.77
C LYS A 363 -20.67 4.41 -18.80
N ARG A 364 -19.95 4.54 -17.69
CA ARG A 364 -18.76 5.39 -17.62
C ARG A 364 -17.65 4.92 -18.56
N LEU A 365 -17.46 3.61 -18.69
CA LEU A 365 -16.46 3.06 -19.59
C LEU A 365 -16.83 3.25 -21.07
N ILE A 366 -18.12 3.13 -21.42
CA ILE A 366 -18.61 3.48 -22.77
C ILE A 366 -18.25 4.93 -23.10
N HIS A 367 -18.57 5.87 -22.22
CA HIS A 367 -18.25 7.28 -22.44
C HIS A 367 -16.74 7.56 -22.53
N ALA A 368 -15.90 6.73 -21.90
CA ALA A 368 -14.45 6.91 -21.91
C ALA A 368 -13.76 6.27 -23.12
N CYS A 369 -14.26 5.11 -23.59
CA CYS A 369 -13.55 4.26 -24.55
C CYS A 369 -14.26 4.13 -25.92
N ILE A 370 -15.53 4.51 -26.04
CA ILE A 370 -16.29 4.44 -27.29
C ILE A 370 -16.52 5.85 -27.80
N ASP A 371 -15.72 6.24 -28.80
CA ASP A 371 -15.84 7.50 -29.53
C ASP A 371 -16.42 7.28 -30.93
N GLU A 372 -16.74 8.38 -31.63
CA GLU A 372 -17.26 8.31 -33.00
C GLU A 372 -16.31 7.59 -33.96
N SER A 373 -14.99 7.70 -33.72
CA SER A 373 -13.98 7.03 -34.54
C SER A 373 -14.08 5.51 -34.42
N LEU A 374 -14.25 4.97 -33.21
CA LEU A 374 -14.40 3.54 -32.98
C LEU A 374 -15.71 3.00 -33.56
N ILE A 375 -16.79 3.79 -33.45
CA ILE A 375 -18.08 3.44 -34.06
C ILE A 375 -17.91 3.34 -35.58
N LYS A 376 -17.25 4.33 -36.19
CA LYS A 376 -17.00 4.33 -37.63
C LYS A 376 -16.13 3.15 -38.06
N GLU A 377 -15.03 2.88 -37.36
CA GLU A 377 -14.17 1.72 -37.61
C GLU A 377 -14.96 0.40 -37.53
N GLY A 378 -15.83 0.25 -36.53
CA GLY A 378 -16.70 -0.92 -36.40
C GLY A 378 -17.71 -1.06 -37.54
N VAL A 379 -18.33 0.05 -37.97
CA VAL A 379 -19.26 0.07 -39.11
C VAL A 379 -18.53 -0.26 -40.42
N ASP A 380 -17.36 0.34 -40.65
CA ASP A 380 -16.54 0.09 -41.83
C ASP A 380 -16.12 -1.39 -41.89
N GLN A 381 -15.75 -2.00 -40.76
CA GLN A 381 -15.42 -3.43 -40.70
C GLN A 381 -16.62 -4.32 -41.03
N ILE A 382 -17.81 -4.01 -40.49
CA ILE A 382 -19.05 -4.76 -40.80
C ILE A 382 -19.38 -4.65 -42.30
N LEU A 383 -19.21 -3.47 -42.90
CA LEU A 383 -19.44 -3.26 -44.33
C LEU A 383 -18.43 -4.05 -45.18
N ILE A 384 -17.16 -4.08 -44.78
CA ILE A 384 -16.12 -4.89 -45.44
C ILE A 384 -16.47 -6.38 -45.34
N ASP A 385 -16.82 -6.88 -44.16
CA ASP A 385 -17.15 -8.29 -43.95
C ASP A 385 -18.43 -8.71 -44.70
N ALA A 386 -19.43 -7.81 -44.75
CA ALA A 386 -20.64 -8.02 -45.55
C ALA A 386 -20.33 -8.09 -47.05
N ASN A 387 -19.48 -7.20 -47.56
CA ASN A 387 -19.08 -7.18 -48.96
C ASN A 387 -18.19 -8.39 -49.33
N ALA A 388 -17.27 -8.79 -48.46
CA ALA A 388 -16.45 -10.00 -48.64
C ALA A 388 -17.31 -11.27 -48.70
N ASN A 389 -18.37 -11.36 -47.89
CA ASN A 389 -19.33 -12.46 -47.95
C ASN A 389 -20.18 -12.45 -49.22
N ILE A 390 -20.53 -11.27 -49.74
CA ILE A 390 -21.23 -11.11 -51.03
C ILE A 390 -20.32 -11.55 -52.18
N ASP A 391 -19.04 -11.20 -52.15
CA ASP A 391 -18.09 -11.56 -53.21
C ASP A 391 -17.66 -13.04 -53.13
N ALA A 392 -17.57 -13.63 -51.93
CA ALA A 392 -17.43 -15.08 -51.76
C ALA A 392 -18.66 -15.83 -52.32
N SER A 393 -19.87 -15.32 -52.07
CA SER A 393 -21.12 -15.87 -52.62
C SER A 393 -21.19 -15.73 -54.14
N LYS A 394 -20.75 -14.60 -54.71
CA LYS A 394 -20.63 -14.43 -56.17
C LYS A 394 -19.57 -15.35 -56.78
N SER A 395 -18.44 -15.58 -56.11
CA SER A 395 -17.43 -16.53 -56.58
C SER A 395 -17.96 -17.98 -56.57
N HIS A 396 -18.73 -18.37 -55.54
CA HIS A 396 -19.44 -19.65 -55.51
C HIS A 396 -20.49 -19.76 -56.61
N ILE A 397 -21.27 -18.71 -56.88
CA ILE A 397 -22.24 -18.69 -57.98
C ILE A 397 -21.53 -18.76 -59.34
N SER A 398 -20.39 -18.09 -59.52
CA SER A 398 -19.59 -18.19 -60.75
C SER A 398 -18.95 -19.57 -60.95
N THR A 399 -18.59 -20.26 -59.86
CA THR A 399 -18.06 -21.63 -59.88
C THR A 399 -19.17 -22.63 -60.22
N ILE A 400 -20.39 -22.39 -59.76
CA ILE A 400 -21.58 -23.17 -60.12
C ILE A 400 -21.96 -22.92 -61.60
N TYR A 401 -21.93 -21.67 -62.07
CA TYR A 401 -22.23 -21.32 -63.48
C TYR A 401 -21.19 -21.89 -64.47
N ASN A 402 -19.91 -21.94 -64.08
CA ASN A 402 -18.87 -22.58 -64.89
C ASN A 402 -18.97 -24.11 -64.89
N ARG A 403 -19.48 -24.72 -63.81
CA ARG A 403 -19.75 -26.18 -63.77
C ARG A 403 -20.99 -26.59 -64.56
N THR A 404 -22.06 -25.78 -64.60
CA THR A 404 -23.23 -26.06 -65.43
C THR A 404 -23.02 -25.82 -66.93
N SER A 405 -22.06 -24.96 -67.30
CA SER A 405 -21.68 -24.73 -68.70
C SER A 405 -20.81 -25.85 -69.29
N LEU A 406 -20.19 -26.70 -68.45
CA LEU A 406 -19.41 -27.87 -68.86
C LEU A 406 -20.24 -29.16 -68.99
N CYS A 407 -21.55 -29.10 -68.72
CA CYS A 407 -22.48 -30.23 -68.91
C CYS A 407 -23.35 -30.10 -70.18
N TYR A 408 -23.05 -29.14 -71.06
CA TYR A 408 -23.76 -28.92 -72.33
C TYR A 408 -22.84 -28.93 -73.57
N TYR A 409 -21.77 -29.72 -73.53
CA TYR A 409 -21.02 -30.13 -74.72
C TYR A 409 -20.74 -31.63 -74.71
#